data_AF-A0AAQ4QUC9-F1
#
_entry.id   AF-A0AAQ4QUC9-F1
#
_cell.length_a   1.000
_cell.length_b   1.000
_cell.length_c   1.000
_cell.angle_alpha   90.00
_cell.angle_beta   90.00
_cell.angle_gamma   90.00
#
_symmetry.space_group_name_H-M   'P 1'
#
loop_
_entity.id
_entity.type
_entity.pdbx_description
1 polymer ?
#
loop_
_entity_poly.entity_id
_entity_poly.type
_entity_poly.pdbx_seq_one_letter_code
_entity_poly.pdbx_strand_id
1 'polypeptide(L)'
;MSDNQSWNSSGSEEDAEPRDESGHLVGCVDLSGVLSKWTNYIHGWQDRWVVLKNNTLSYYKSQNETEYGCRGSLCLSKAVVTPHEFDECRLDISVNDSVWYLRAQDPEHRHQWIDSVELHRADSGYGSESSLRRHGSMLSLTSATSGFSATSSSSFKKGHSLREKLAEMETFRDILCRQVDTLQKYFDGCSDAVSKDELQRDKIVEDDEDDFPNTRTDGEFLHNNHGSKEKLFQAVSPKGINGIDFKGEAITFKATTAGILATLSHCIDLMVKREDSWQKRVDKEMEKRRRIEEGYKSALNDMKKKSHLRGPDYEEGPNSLINEDEFFDAVEAALDRQDKIEEQSHTEKIRLHRSSPVPPGDIYSSIGTHRFSEKVYRREVEENGIVLDPLKATHSVKGVTGHEVCHYFWDTAYRNDWETTIENFNVVETLSENATVVYQTHKRVWPASQRDVLYLSAMRKILANNENDPDTWLVCNFSVDHDDAQPPGRCVRAKINIGMICQTLVSPPEGDKEISRDNILCKITYVANVNPGGWAPASVLRAVAKREYPKFLKRFTSYVQEKTAGKPILF
;
A
#
# COMPACT_ATOMS: atom_id res chain seq x y z
N MET A 1 -54.96 25.96 -37.34
CA MET A 1 -55.06 27.32 -37.90
C MET A 1 -53.92 28.13 -37.32
N SER A 2 -52.92 28.59 -38.07
CA SER A 2 -52.66 28.34 -39.50
C SER A 2 -51.16 28.49 -39.79
N ASP A 3 -50.75 27.91 -40.91
CA ASP A 3 -49.40 27.84 -41.47
C ASP A 3 -48.74 29.21 -41.76
N ASN A 4 -47.40 29.22 -41.77
CA ASN A 4 -46.60 29.40 -43.00
C ASN A 4 -45.11 29.08 -42.72
N GLN A 5 -44.43 28.18 -43.48
CA GLN A 5 -43.83 28.38 -44.83
C GLN A 5 -42.71 29.44 -44.82
N SER A 6 -41.54 29.31 -45.49
CA SER A 6 -41.04 28.49 -46.62
C SER A 6 -39.48 28.67 -46.71
N TRP A 7 -38.62 27.91 -47.42
CA TRP A 7 -38.66 26.70 -48.27
C TRP A 7 -37.20 26.28 -48.66
N ASN A 8 -36.96 25.00 -49.01
CA ASN A 8 -36.04 24.47 -50.07
C ASN A 8 -34.52 24.78 -50.01
N SER A 9 -33.57 24.19 -50.78
CA SER A 9 -33.28 22.88 -51.44
C SER A 9 -31.86 23.06 -52.09
N SER A 10 -31.02 22.09 -52.50
CA SER A 10 -31.01 20.62 -52.71
C SER A 10 -29.63 20.07 -52.21
N GLY A 11 -29.20 18.81 -52.31
CA GLY A 11 -29.74 17.57 -52.91
C GLY A 11 -28.95 17.07 -54.14
N SER A 12 -28.08 16.07 -53.94
CA SER A 12 -27.64 15.10 -54.97
C SER A 12 -26.85 13.95 -54.31
N GLU A 13 -27.33 12.73 -54.53
CA GLU A 13 -26.71 11.46 -54.13
C GLU A 13 -25.82 10.94 -55.28
N GLU A 14 -24.66 10.34 -54.99
CA GLU A 14 -24.01 9.38 -55.90
C GLU A 14 -23.36 8.24 -55.07
N ASP A 15 -23.77 7.01 -55.34
CA ASP A 15 -23.21 5.78 -54.76
C ASP A 15 -21.84 5.40 -55.36
N ALA A 16 -20.92 4.93 -54.53
CA ALA A 16 -19.72 4.22 -54.97
C ALA A 16 -19.26 3.17 -53.95
N GLU A 17 -19.61 1.91 -54.21
CA GLU A 17 -19.10 0.71 -53.51
C GLU A 17 -17.62 0.40 -53.90
N PRO A 18 -16.89 -0.41 -53.11
CA PRO A 18 -15.48 -0.15 -52.83
C PRO A 18 -14.47 -0.79 -53.79
N ARG A 19 -13.22 -0.34 -53.69
CA ARG A 19 -12.03 -1.08 -54.10
C ARG A 19 -11.05 -1.19 -52.93
N ASP A 20 -10.79 -2.43 -52.52
CA ASP A 20 -9.64 -2.80 -51.69
C ASP A 20 -8.33 -2.37 -52.35
N GLU A 21 -7.38 -1.85 -51.56
CA GLU A 21 -6.09 -2.53 -51.35
C GLU A 21 -5.27 -1.92 -50.19
N SER A 22 -4.46 -2.78 -49.55
CA SER A 22 -3.47 -2.47 -48.49
C SER A 22 -4.00 -2.01 -47.13
N GLY A 23 -4.42 -2.98 -46.31
CA GLY A 23 -4.79 -2.74 -44.91
C GLY A 23 -3.60 -2.27 -44.06
N HIS A 24 -3.71 -1.07 -43.50
CA HIS A 24 -3.10 -0.73 -42.22
C HIS A 24 -4.10 -1.06 -41.11
N LEU A 25 -3.67 -1.77 -40.06
CA LEU A 25 -4.42 -1.74 -38.80
C LEU A 25 -4.47 -0.28 -38.34
N VAL A 26 -5.66 0.17 -37.91
CA VAL A 26 -5.90 1.54 -37.42
C VAL A 26 -4.98 1.77 -36.21
N GLY A 27 -3.88 2.49 -36.45
CA GLY A 27 -2.79 2.61 -35.49
C GLY A 27 -3.09 3.64 -34.41
N CYS A 28 -2.76 3.29 -33.17
CA CYS A 28 -2.72 4.24 -32.06
C CYS A 28 -1.75 5.39 -32.40
N VAL A 29 -2.21 6.64 -32.31
CA VAL A 29 -1.47 7.82 -32.80
C VAL A 29 -0.44 8.28 -31.78
N ASP A 30 0.84 8.28 -32.15
CA ASP A 30 1.91 8.85 -31.33
C ASP A 30 1.62 10.32 -30.98
N LEU A 31 1.57 10.65 -29.69
CA LEU A 31 1.35 12.01 -29.21
C LEU A 31 2.63 12.57 -28.58
N SER A 32 3.03 13.79 -28.97
CA SER A 32 4.19 14.45 -28.37
C SER A 32 3.97 15.95 -28.21
N GLY A 33 4.45 16.51 -27.10
CA GLY A 33 4.29 17.93 -26.78
C GLY A 33 5.02 18.35 -25.52
N VAL A 34 4.96 19.64 -25.18
CA VAL A 34 5.52 20.15 -23.92
C VAL A 34 4.46 20.03 -22.82
N LEU A 35 4.85 19.43 -21.69
CA LEU A 35 4.08 19.44 -20.44
C LEU A 35 4.97 19.94 -19.30
N SER A 36 4.43 20.78 -18.42
CA SER A 36 5.14 21.15 -17.20
C SER A 36 5.07 19.97 -16.22
N LYS A 37 6.22 19.35 -15.93
CA LYS A 37 6.32 18.19 -15.04
C LYS A 37 6.89 18.59 -13.68
N TRP A 38 6.32 18.11 -12.58
CA TRP A 38 6.95 18.25 -11.27
C TRP A 38 8.21 17.37 -11.19
N THR A 39 9.32 17.97 -10.75
CA THR A 39 10.63 17.32 -10.69
C THR A 39 11.12 17.08 -9.27
N ASN A 40 11.16 18.10 -8.42
CA ASN A 40 11.46 18.03 -6.99
C ASN A 40 11.13 19.36 -6.29
N TYR A 41 11.32 19.45 -4.98
CA TYR A 41 11.09 20.69 -4.20
C TYR A 41 12.03 21.87 -4.52
N ILE A 42 13.15 21.64 -5.24
CA ILE A 42 14.17 22.66 -5.53
C ILE A 42 13.91 23.34 -6.89
N HIS A 43 13.48 22.56 -7.89
CA HIS A 43 13.23 23.03 -9.26
C HIS A 43 11.73 23.10 -9.60
N GLY A 44 10.87 22.51 -8.77
CA GLY A 44 9.42 22.55 -8.91
C GLY A 44 8.89 21.98 -10.22
N TRP A 45 7.92 22.68 -10.78
CA TRP A 45 7.39 22.46 -12.12
C TRP A 45 8.40 22.91 -13.17
N GLN A 46 8.62 22.08 -14.17
CA GLN A 46 9.61 22.30 -15.22
C GLN A 46 9.08 21.77 -16.55
N ASP A 47 9.19 22.55 -17.62
CA ASP A 47 8.76 22.12 -18.94
C ASP A 47 9.59 20.95 -19.45
N ARG A 48 8.93 19.90 -19.90
CA ARG A 48 9.53 18.70 -20.44
C ARG A 48 8.84 18.35 -21.74
N TRP A 49 9.65 17.92 -22.71
CA TRP A 49 9.11 17.31 -23.93
C TRP A 49 8.68 15.89 -23.58
N VAL A 50 7.38 15.63 -23.67
CA VAL A 50 6.76 14.34 -23.38
C VAL A 50 6.37 13.67 -24.69
N VAL A 51 6.62 12.38 -24.80
CA VAL A 51 6.34 11.55 -25.96
C VAL A 51 5.61 10.29 -25.51
N LEU A 52 4.43 10.08 -26.04
CA LEU A 52 3.62 8.88 -25.93
C LEU A 52 3.77 8.09 -27.24
N LYS A 53 4.38 6.90 -27.16
CA LYS A 53 4.63 6.01 -28.30
C LYS A 53 4.70 4.57 -27.82
N ASN A 54 4.15 3.62 -28.58
CA ASN A 54 4.24 2.18 -28.31
C ASN A 54 3.91 1.80 -26.84
N ASN A 55 2.73 2.22 -26.35
CA ASN A 55 2.26 2.01 -24.98
C ASN A 55 3.22 2.53 -23.87
N THR A 56 4.09 3.48 -24.22
CA THR A 56 5.15 4.00 -23.36
C THR A 56 5.15 5.52 -23.35
N LEU A 57 5.06 6.12 -22.16
CA LEU A 57 5.14 7.56 -21.96
C LEU A 57 6.56 7.92 -21.48
N SER A 58 7.31 8.68 -22.27
CA SER A 58 8.68 9.09 -21.97
C SER A 58 8.81 10.61 -21.92
N TYR A 59 9.74 11.14 -21.11
CA TYR A 59 10.03 12.57 -21.11
C TYR A 59 11.52 12.90 -21.25
N TYR A 60 11.76 14.06 -21.84
CA TYR A 60 13.07 14.62 -22.17
C TYR A 60 13.15 16.06 -21.63
N LYS A 61 14.37 16.60 -21.49
CA LYS A 61 14.57 17.98 -21.01
C LYS A 61 14.08 19.02 -22.04
N SER A 62 14.18 18.70 -23.32
CA SER A 62 13.64 19.46 -24.45
C SER A 62 13.46 18.54 -25.66
N GLN A 63 12.76 18.99 -26.70
CA GLN A 63 12.59 18.25 -27.96
C GLN A 63 13.94 17.95 -28.64
N ASN A 64 14.86 18.91 -28.60
CA ASN A 64 16.20 18.81 -29.18
C ASN A 64 17.14 17.89 -28.37
N GLU A 65 16.76 17.49 -27.14
CA GLU A 65 17.53 16.54 -26.31
C GLU A 65 17.08 15.07 -26.49
N THR A 66 16.20 14.77 -27.46
CA THR A 66 15.69 13.41 -27.70
C THR A 66 16.77 12.39 -28.09
N GLU A 67 17.80 12.82 -28.81
CA GLU A 67 18.95 11.99 -29.22
C GLU A 67 19.88 11.61 -28.05
N TYR A 68 19.85 12.34 -26.94
CA TYR A 68 20.69 12.10 -25.76
C TYR A 68 20.04 11.15 -24.72
N GLY A 69 18.88 10.56 -25.05
CA GLY A 69 18.15 9.61 -24.23
C GLY A 69 17.10 10.24 -23.30
N CYS A 70 16.08 9.45 -22.96
CA CYS A 70 14.99 9.91 -22.10
C CYS A 70 15.46 10.10 -20.64
N ARG A 71 14.85 11.08 -19.95
CA ARG A 71 15.08 11.36 -18.53
C ARG A 71 14.21 10.49 -17.61
N GLY A 72 13.18 9.86 -18.17
CA GLY A 72 12.29 8.92 -17.50
C GLY A 72 11.29 8.36 -18.51
N SER A 73 10.80 7.15 -18.24
CA SER A 73 9.86 6.40 -19.08
C SER A 73 8.90 5.58 -18.22
N LEU A 74 7.64 5.45 -18.63
CA LEU A 74 6.58 4.68 -17.98
C LEU A 74 5.85 3.81 -19.01
N CYS A 75 5.75 2.51 -18.75
CA CYS A 75 4.88 1.62 -19.51
C CYS A 75 3.43 1.77 -19.02
N LEU A 76 2.49 2.01 -19.94
CA LEU A 76 1.11 2.37 -19.60
C LEU A 76 0.18 1.16 -19.37
N SER A 77 0.65 -0.08 -19.57
CA SER A 77 -0.15 -1.31 -19.41
C SER A 77 -0.86 -1.47 -18.04
N LYS A 78 -0.42 -0.72 -17.02
CA LYS A 78 -1.07 -0.64 -15.69
C LYS A 78 -1.15 0.79 -15.16
N ALA A 79 -1.18 1.78 -16.06
CA ALA A 79 -1.28 3.18 -15.67
C ALA A 79 -2.68 3.52 -15.16
N VAL A 80 -2.73 4.28 -14.08
CA VAL A 80 -3.93 4.99 -13.63
C VAL A 80 -3.70 6.47 -13.92
N VAL A 81 -4.61 7.05 -14.70
CA VAL A 81 -4.63 8.48 -15.00
C VAL A 81 -5.67 9.13 -14.08
N THR A 82 -5.27 10.17 -13.36
CA THR A 82 -6.14 10.89 -12.43
C THR A 82 -6.15 12.37 -12.81
N PRO A 83 -7.25 12.93 -13.35
CA PRO A 83 -7.38 14.37 -13.53
C PRO A 83 -7.44 15.06 -12.16
N HIS A 84 -6.80 16.23 -12.03
CA HIS A 84 -6.76 16.95 -10.76
C HIS A 84 -8.08 17.69 -10.48
N GLU A 85 -8.48 17.65 -9.21
CA GLU A 85 -9.78 18.07 -8.68
C GLU A 85 -10.10 19.56 -8.89
N PHE A 86 -9.09 20.42 -8.70
CA PHE A 86 -9.21 21.88 -8.66
C PHE A 86 -8.28 22.59 -9.66
N ASP A 87 -7.59 21.82 -10.50
CA ASP A 87 -6.59 22.33 -11.44
C ASP A 87 -6.92 21.78 -12.82
N GLU A 88 -7.63 22.60 -13.60
CA GLU A 88 -8.20 22.22 -14.88
C GLU A 88 -7.13 21.89 -15.93
N CYS A 89 -5.85 22.20 -15.67
CA CYS A 89 -4.72 21.87 -16.54
C CYS A 89 -3.89 20.66 -16.06
N ARG A 90 -4.10 20.16 -14.83
CA ARG A 90 -3.26 19.09 -14.24
C ARG A 90 -3.85 17.68 -14.38
N LEU A 91 -2.99 16.74 -14.75
CA LEU A 91 -3.21 15.30 -14.71
C LEU A 91 -2.05 14.60 -13.99
N ASP A 92 -2.37 13.56 -13.23
CA ASP A 92 -1.39 12.74 -12.52
C ASP A 92 -1.44 11.31 -13.08
N ILE A 93 -0.29 10.76 -13.49
CA ILE A 93 -0.19 9.41 -14.06
C ILE A 93 0.62 8.54 -13.11
N SER A 94 0.02 7.45 -12.60
CA SER A 94 0.68 6.51 -11.69
C SER A 94 0.81 5.11 -12.26
N VAL A 95 1.96 4.47 -12.03
CA VAL A 95 2.26 3.07 -12.40
C VAL A 95 2.98 2.42 -11.22
N ASN A 96 2.31 1.50 -10.54
CA ASN A 96 2.76 0.97 -9.24
C ASN A 96 3.10 2.14 -8.27
N ASP A 97 4.31 2.17 -7.71
CA ASP A 97 4.77 3.21 -6.77
C ASP A 97 5.33 4.49 -7.45
N SER A 98 5.31 4.58 -8.79
CA SER A 98 5.81 5.74 -9.54
C SER A 98 4.68 6.66 -9.98
N VAL A 99 4.71 7.93 -9.57
CA VAL A 99 3.71 8.95 -9.94
C VAL A 99 4.36 10.11 -10.68
N TRP A 100 3.82 10.49 -11.83
CA TRP A 100 4.20 11.68 -12.59
C TRP A 100 3.08 12.72 -12.53
N TYR A 101 3.37 13.84 -11.89
CA TYR A 101 2.51 15.03 -11.87
C TYR A 101 2.81 15.88 -13.12
N LEU A 102 1.81 16.12 -13.95
CA LEU A 102 1.92 16.82 -15.24
C LEU A 102 0.86 17.93 -15.34
N ARG A 103 1.23 19.04 -15.98
CA ARG A 103 0.30 20.11 -16.38
C ARG A 103 0.38 20.35 -17.88
N ALA A 104 -0.78 20.37 -18.51
CA ALA A 104 -0.99 20.84 -19.87
C ALA A 104 -1.06 22.38 -19.91
N GLN A 105 -1.08 22.93 -21.13
CA GLN A 105 -1.19 24.38 -21.35
C GLN A 105 -2.56 24.93 -20.96
N ASP A 106 -3.61 24.15 -21.21
CA ASP A 106 -5.02 24.49 -20.97
C ASP A 106 -5.84 23.20 -20.72
N PRO A 107 -7.13 23.30 -20.36
CA PRO A 107 -7.96 22.14 -20.09
C PRO A 107 -8.25 21.27 -21.32
N GLU A 108 -8.22 21.83 -22.53
CA GLU A 108 -8.50 21.08 -23.77
C GLU A 108 -7.34 20.13 -24.07
N HIS A 109 -6.10 20.63 -24.04
CA HIS A 109 -4.90 19.80 -24.12
C HIS A 109 -4.81 18.81 -22.96
N ARG A 110 -5.29 19.14 -21.74
CA ARG A 110 -5.35 18.17 -20.63
C ARG A 110 -6.20 16.95 -21.02
N HIS A 111 -7.40 17.16 -21.54
CA HIS A 111 -8.27 16.06 -21.96
C HIS A 111 -7.64 15.27 -23.12
N GLN A 112 -7.08 15.94 -24.13
CA GLN A 112 -6.36 15.28 -25.23
C GLN A 112 -5.25 14.33 -24.75
N TRP A 113 -4.47 14.74 -23.74
CA TRP A 113 -3.44 13.89 -23.14
C TRP A 113 -4.01 12.73 -22.32
N ILE A 114 -5.12 12.93 -21.59
CA ILE A 114 -5.80 11.86 -20.86
C ILE A 114 -6.33 10.81 -21.85
N ASP A 115 -7.14 11.23 -22.83
CA ASP A 115 -7.77 10.36 -23.82
C ASP A 115 -6.72 9.54 -24.59
N SER A 116 -5.62 10.17 -24.99
CA SER A 116 -4.52 9.50 -25.70
C SER A 116 -3.82 8.46 -24.84
N VAL A 117 -3.58 8.74 -23.54
CA VAL A 117 -2.96 7.80 -22.61
C VAL A 117 -3.90 6.63 -22.28
N GLU A 118 -5.20 6.89 -22.11
CA GLU A 118 -6.20 5.85 -21.87
C GLU A 118 -6.41 4.95 -23.09
N LEU A 119 -6.39 5.50 -24.30
CA LEU A 119 -6.46 4.75 -25.56
C LEU A 119 -5.27 3.80 -25.72
N HIS A 120 -4.04 4.29 -25.52
CA HIS A 120 -2.83 3.44 -25.57
C HIS A 120 -2.86 2.31 -24.53
N ARG A 121 -3.39 2.59 -23.32
CA ARG A 121 -3.57 1.58 -22.28
C ARG A 121 -4.59 0.52 -22.71
N ALA A 122 -5.72 0.91 -23.29
CA ALA A 122 -6.78 0.01 -23.73
C ALA A 122 -6.33 -0.93 -24.86
N ASP A 123 -5.49 -0.44 -25.77
CA ASP A 123 -4.94 -1.21 -26.90
C ASP A 123 -3.97 -2.33 -26.45
N SER A 124 -3.41 -2.23 -25.23
CA SER A 124 -2.63 -3.31 -24.61
C SER A 124 -3.51 -4.41 -24.01
N GLY A 125 -4.19 -5.14 -24.90
CA GLY A 125 -5.32 -6.00 -24.57
C GLY A 125 -5.07 -7.11 -23.53
N TYR A 126 -5.44 -6.85 -22.27
CA TYR A 126 -6.23 -7.78 -21.45
C TYR A 126 -6.86 -7.08 -20.24
N GLY A 127 -8.20 -7.10 -20.14
CA GLY A 127 -8.94 -6.77 -18.91
C GLY A 127 -9.41 -5.31 -18.78
N SER A 128 -10.68 -5.09 -19.10
CA SER A 128 -11.40 -3.88 -18.70
C SER A 128 -11.74 -3.91 -17.21
N GLU A 129 -11.14 -3.02 -16.41
CA GLU A 129 -11.75 -2.46 -15.20
C GLU A 129 -11.24 -1.03 -14.97
N SER A 130 -11.94 -0.02 -15.49
CA SER A 130 -11.90 1.33 -14.91
C SER A 130 -13.15 2.13 -15.23
N SER A 131 -14.05 2.23 -14.25
CA SER A 131 -14.80 3.45 -14.03
C SER A 131 -15.01 3.64 -12.53
N LEU A 132 -15.08 4.90 -12.09
CA LEU A 132 -15.29 5.33 -10.71
C LEU A 132 -14.15 5.03 -9.70
N ARG A 133 -13.17 5.92 -9.67
CA ARG A 133 -12.89 6.69 -8.43
C ARG A 133 -12.28 8.05 -8.74
N ARG A 134 -13.16 9.06 -8.77
CA ARG A 134 -12.80 10.47 -8.66
C ARG A 134 -12.42 10.80 -7.22
N HIS A 135 -11.43 11.68 -7.07
CA HIS A 135 -11.16 12.55 -5.91
C HIS A 135 -10.82 11.87 -4.57
N GLY A 136 -10.11 12.62 -3.73
CA GLY A 136 -10.46 12.62 -2.30
C GLY A 136 -9.34 12.70 -1.27
N SER A 137 -8.10 13.06 -1.64
CA SER A 137 -7.02 13.63 -0.78
C SER A 137 -6.85 13.15 0.69
N MET A 138 -5.60 12.90 1.11
CA MET A 138 -4.88 13.87 1.99
C MET A 138 -3.43 13.47 2.37
N LEU A 139 -2.50 14.37 2.02
CA LEU A 139 -1.50 14.97 2.91
C LEU A 139 -0.58 14.09 3.80
N SER A 140 0.60 13.78 3.26
CA SER A 140 1.90 14.37 3.67
C SER A 140 2.14 14.77 5.15
N LEU A 141 3.20 14.21 5.77
CA LEU A 141 4.34 14.90 6.43
C LEU A 141 4.89 14.15 7.68
N THR A 142 6.14 13.67 7.60
CA THR A 142 7.22 13.98 8.56
C THR A 142 8.59 13.74 7.91
N SER A 143 9.59 14.57 8.23
CA SER A 143 10.86 14.67 7.51
C SER A 143 12.09 14.46 8.42
N ALA A 144 13.24 14.16 7.80
CA ALA A 144 14.61 14.17 8.35
C ALA A 144 14.95 13.05 9.37
N THR A 145 16.08 12.35 9.27
CA THR A 145 17.44 12.92 9.29
C THR A 145 18.52 12.14 8.51
N SER A 146 19.67 12.79 8.35
CA SER A 146 20.89 12.44 7.60
C SER A 146 21.65 11.17 7.99
N GLY A 147 22.39 10.58 7.03
CA GLY A 147 23.51 9.66 7.26
C GLY A 147 24.32 9.38 5.99
N PHE A 148 25.63 9.61 6.01
CA PHE A 148 26.52 9.54 4.83
C PHE A 148 27.12 8.15 4.57
N SER A 149 27.33 7.87 3.27
CA SER A 149 28.47 7.14 2.68
C SER A 149 28.62 5.61 2.76
N ALA A 150 28.95 5.09 1.56
CA ALA A 150 29.93 4.05 1.22
C ALA A 150 29.57 2.54 1.31
N THR A 151 29.70 1.91 0.14
CA THR A 151 30.13 0.51 -0.12
C THR A 151 29.22 -0.68 0.27
N SER A 152 28.86 -1.44 -0.77
CA SER A 152 28.71 -2.91 -0.76
C SER A 152 27.60 -3.55 0.08
N SER A 153 26.34 -3.41 -0.37
CA SER A 153 25.26 -4.37 -0.08
C SER A 153 24.07 -4.28 -1.05
N SER A 154 24.32 -4.26 -2.37
CA SER A 154 23.24 -4.31 -3.39
C SER A 154 22.82 -5.75 -3.72
N SER A 155 22.36 -6.49 -2.71
CA SER A 155 21.53 -7.68 -2.87
C SER A 155 20.16 -7.37 -2.26
N PHE A 156 19.07 -7.75 -2.94
CA PHE A 156 17.69 -7.43 -2.55
C PHE A 156 17.24 -5.97 -2.70
N LYS A 157 17.57 -5.34 -3.84
CA LYS A 157 16.63 -4.40 -4.49
C LYS A 157 15.94 -5.12 -5.65
N LYS A 158 14.62 -4.94 -5.75
CA LYS A 158 13.71 -5.79 -6.52
C LYS A 158 13.75 -5.45 -8.01
N GLY A 159 14.29 -6.34 -8.83
CA GLY A 159 14.00 -6.42 -10.27
C GLY A 159 14.82 -5.52 -11.21
N HIS A 160 16.07 -5.91 -11.47
CA HIS A 160 16.43 -6.19 -12.86
C HIS A 160 16.24 -7.70 -13.06
N SER A 161 15.63 -8.15 -14.15
CA SER A 161 15.66 -9.58 -14.45
C SER A 161 17.09 -10.03 -14.74
N LEU A 162 17.43 -11.27 -14.40
CA LEU A 162 18.74 -11.83 -14.75
C LEU A 162 18.95 -11.76 -16.27
N ARG A 163 17.88 -12.02 -17.03
CA ARG A 163 17.71 -11.81 -18.48
C ARG A 163 18.14 -10.45 -19.00
N GLU A 164 17.71 -9.35 -18.36
CA GLU A 164 18.12 -7.99 -18.75
C GLU A 164 19.63 -7.83 -18.58
N LYS A 165 20.19 -8.26 -17.44
CA LYS A 165 21.64 -8.19 -17.20
C LYS A 165 22.45 -9.11 -18.10
N LEU A 166 21.88 -10.22 -18.52
CA LEU A 166 22.49 -11.14 -19.47
C LEU A 166 22.52 -10.52 -20.87
N ALA A 167 21.41 -9.95 -21.35
CA ALA A 167 21.34 -9.24 -22.62
C ALA A 167 22.22 -7.97 -22.65
N GLU A 168 22.34 -7.24 -21.53
CA GLU A 168 23.34 -6.17 -21.37
C GLU A 168 24.77 -6.71 -21.54
N MET A 169 25.12 -7.82 -20.88
CA MET A 169 26.46 -8.44 -20.98
C MET A 169 26.78 -8.96 -22.39
N GLU A 170 25.81 -9.55 -23.09
CA GLU A 170 25.94 -9.93 -24.50
C GLU A 170 26.16 -8.71 -25.40
N THR A 171 25.41 -7.63 -25.17
CA THR A 171 25.58 -6.36 -25.89
C THR A 171 26.97 -5.76 -25.66
N PHE A 172 27.48 -5.78 -24.42
CA PHE A 172 28.83 -5.32 -24.11
C PHE A 172 29.91 -6.19 -24.75
N ARG A 173 29.73 -7.51 -24.77
CA ARG A 173 30.62 -8.45 -25.48
C ARG A 173 30.70 -8.10 -26.97
N ASP A 174 29.58 -7.87 -27.62
CA ASP A 174 29.53 -7.57 -29.06
C ASP A 174 30.10 -6.20 -29.41
N ILE A 175 29.92 -5.18 -28.55
CA ILE A 175 30.59 -3.88 -28.68
C ILE A 175 32.11 -4.07 -28.54
N LEU A 176 32.56 -4.84 -27.55
CA LEU A 176 33.98 -5.10 -27.30
C LEU A 176 34.63 -5.84 -28.48
N CYS A 177 33.97 -6.86 -29.04
CA CYS A 177 34.41 -7.52 -30.28
C CYS A 177 34.63 -6.50 -31.42
N ARG A 178 33.64 -5.64 -31.70
CA ARG A 178 33.73 -4.64 -32.79
C ARG A 178 34.83 -3.61 -32.57
N GLN A 179 35.03 -3.17 -31.33
CA GLN A 179 36.12 -2.25 -30.97
C GLN A 179 37.50 -2.91 -31.17
N VAL A 180 37.62 -4.18 -30.81
CA VAL A 180 38.84 -4.98 -30.99
C VAL A 180 39.15 -5.23 -32.46
N ASP A 181 38.16 -5.59 -33.27
CA ASP A 181 38.32 -5.72 -34.73
C ASP A 181 38.77 -4.40 -35.38
N THR A 182 38.31 -3.27 -34.84
CA THR A 182 38.69 -1.93 -35.32
C THR A 182 40.13 -1.59 -34.93
N LEU A 183 40.53 -1.87 -33.69
CA LEU A 183 41.91 -1.68 -33.23
C LEU A 183 42.88 -2.63 -33.96
N GLN A 184 42.50 -3.89 -34.16
CA GLN A 184 43.31 -4.87 -34.88
C GLN A 184 43.57 -4.39 -36.32
N LYS A 185 42.56 -3.90 -37.04
CA LYS A 185 42.74 -3.30 -38.38
C LYS A 185 43.69 -2.10 -38.38
N TYR A 186 43.69 -1.29 -37.33
CA TYR A 186 44.63 -0.18 -37.18
C TYR A 186 46.07 -0.69 -36.98
N PHE A 187 46.28 -1.64 -36.06
CA PHE A 187 47.59 -2.25 -35.82
C PHE A 187 48.13 -2.99 -37.06
N ASP A 188 47.29 -3.78 -37.72
CA ASP A 188 47.63 -4.50 -38.95
C ASP A 188 48.02 -3.50 -40.06
N GLY A 189 47.22 -2.45 -40.29
CA GLY A 189 47.51 -1.41 -41.27
C GLY A 189 48.76 -0.58 -40.97
N CYS A 190 49.08 -0.32 -39.69
CA CYS A 190 50.35 0.27 -39.29
C CYS A 190 51.53 -0.69 -39.56
N SER A 191 51.37 -2.00 -39.34
CA SER A 191 52.41 -2.99 -39.62
C SER A 191 52.70 -3.14 -41.12
N ASP A 192 51.67 -3.15 -41.96
CA ASP A 192 51.79 -3.17 -43.43
C ASP A 192 52.49 -1.92 -43.99
N ALA A 193 52.28 -0.76 -43.35
CA ALA A 193 52.95 0.49 -43.72
C ALA A 193 54.46 0.44 -43.41
N VAL A 194 54.85 -0.16 -42.28
CA VAL A 194 56.27 -0.34 -41.91
C VAL A 194 56.95 -1.34 -42.85
N SER A 195 56.33 -2.49 -43.15
CA SER A 195 56.92 -3.48 -44.06
C SER A 195 57.03 -3.02 -45.52
N LYS A 196 56.19 -2.07 -45.97
CA LYS A 196 56.37 -1.44 -47.29
C LYS A 196 57.53 -0.45 -47.33
N ASP A 197 57.82 0.24 -46.24
CA ASP A 197 58.92 1.20 -46.14
C ASP A 197 60.30 0.51 -46.08
N GLU A 198 60.37 -0.73 -45.56
CA GLU A 198 61.56 -1.60 -45.69
C GLU A 198 61.79 -2.03 -47.14
N LEU A 199 60.77 -2.60 -47.80
CA LEU A 199 60.86 -3.06 -49.21
C LEU A 199 61.17 -1.95 -50.22
N GLN A 200 60.88 -0.69 -49.88
CA GLN A 200 61.15 0.46 -50.72
C GLN A 200 62.55 1.06 -50.45
N ARG A 201 63.17 0.75 -49.30
CA ARG A 201 64.57 1.08 -48.99
C ARG A 201 65.54 0.09 -49.64
N ASP A 202 65.22 -1.20 -49.65
CA ASP A 202 66.03 -2.25 -50.31
C ASP A 202 66.21 -2.01 -51.83
N LYS A 203 65.30 -1.26 -52.47
CA LYS A 203 65.38 -0.90 -53.89
C LYS A 203 66.27 0.30 -54.23
N ILE A 204 66.91 0.93 -53.24
CA ILE A 204 67.67 2.18 -53.41
C ILE A 204 69.18 1.95 -53.17
N VAL A 205 69.63 0.70 -53.07
CA VAL A 205 71.02 0.35 -52.71
C VAL A 205 71.69 -0.68 -53.64
N GLU A 206 71.13 -0.96 -54.83
CA GLU A 206 71.82 -1.71 -55.89
C GLU A 206 71.86 -0.92 -57.21
N ASP A 207 73.08 -0.82 -57.74
CA ASP A 207 73.60 -0.18 -58.97
C ASP A 207 73.48 1.35 -59.16
N ASP A 208 74.67 1.97 -59.04
CA ASP A 208 75.12 3.21 -59.71
C ASP A 208 75.34 2.98 -61.24
N GLU A 209 75.87 4.01 -61.93
CA GLU A 209 76.46 4.05 -63.30
C GLU A 209 75.60 4.65 -64.44
N ASP A 210 75.94 5.90 -64.80
CA ASP A 210 76.04 6.54 -66.15
C ASP A 210 75.01 6.22 -67.27
N ASP A 211 74.35 7.17 -67.96
CA ASP A 211 74.85 8.43 -68.57
C ASP A 211 73.68 9.38 -69.02
N PHE A 212 74.01 10.60 -69.46
CA PHE A 212 73.20 11.80 -69.75
C PHE A 212 72.62 11.87 -71.22
N PRO A 213 71.98 12.98 -71.70
CA PRO A 213 70.76 13.66 -71.20
C PRO A 213 69.79 14.15 -72.32
N ASN A 214 68.64 14.76 -71.94
CA ASN A 214 67.94 15.92 -72.57
C ASN A 214 66.44 15.92 -72.15
N THR A 215 65.70 17.03 -71.99
CA THR A 215 65.99 18.48 -71.85
C THR A 215 64.80 19.13 -71.11
N ARG A 216 65.01 20.29 -70.48
CA ARG A 216 64.01 21.04 -69.69
C ARG A 216 62.81 21.55 -70.50
N THR A 217 61.63 21.64 -69.86
CA THR A 217 60.89 22.91 -69.58
C THR A 217 59.62 22.55 -68.79
N ASP A 218 59.50 22.92 -67.51
CA ASP A 218 59.15 24.24 -66.91
C ASP A 218 57.64 24.39 -66.69
N GLY A 219 57.25 25.04 -65.60
CA GLY A 219 55.94 24.79 -64.96
C GLY A 219 54.79 25.69 -65.40
N GLU A 220 53.57 25.34 -64.95
CA GLU A 220 52.57 26.36 -64.60
C GLU A 220 51.59 25.83 -63.53
N PHE A 221 51.34 26.67 -62.51
CA PHE A 221 50.23 26.52 -61.55
C PHE A 221 49.00 27.24 -62.11
N LEU A 222 47.78 26.77 -61.84
CA LEU A 222 46.74 27.52 -61.10
C LEU A 222 45.38 26.80 -61.00
N HIS A 223 44.76 26.94 -59.82
CA HIS A 223 43.34 26.90 -59.43
C HIS A 223 42.26 26.49 -60.47
N ASN A 224 41.25 25.67 -60.14
CA ASN A 224 40.24 26.01 -59.12
C ASN A 224 39.33 24.83 -58.65
N ASN A 225 38.63 25.05 -57.53
CA ASN A 225 37.45 24.36 -56.92
C ASN A 225 36.60 23.39 -57.80
N HIS A 226 35.89 22.37 -57.28
CA HIS A 226 35.17 22.26 -55.99
C HIS A 226 34.78 20.77 -55.70
N GLY A 227 34.63 20.32 -54.44
CA GLY A 227 33.97 19.01 -54.14
C GLY A 227 34.35 18.33 -52.82
N SER A 228 33.37 18.17 -51.90
CA SER A 228 33.57 17.72 -50.52
C SER A 228 33.65 16.20 -50.33
N LYS A 229 34.52 15.74 -49.39
CA LYS A 229 34.18 14.75 -48.34
C LYS A 229 35.27 14.60 -47.26
N GLU A 230 34.83 14.29 -46.05
CA GLU A 230 35.50 13.62 -44.92
C GLU A 230 37.03 13.83 -44.72
N LYS A 231 37.39 14.61 -43.69
CA LYS A 231 38.71 14.59 -43.06
C LYS A 231 38.58 14.35 -41.54
N LEU A 232 38.54 13.08 -41.16
CA LEU A 232 38.95 12.63 -39.83
C LEU A 232 40.13 11.67 -40.06
N PHE A 233 41.17 11.78 -39.23
CA PHE A 233 42.50 11.17 -39.43
C PHE A 233 43.33 11.82 -40.55
N GLN A 234 44.10 12.84 -40.16
CA GLN A 234 45.23 13.35 -40.93
C GLN A 234 46.38 12.32 -40.85
N ALA A 235 46.81 11.80 -41.99
CA ALA A 235 47.91 10.83 -42.04
C ALA A 235 49.21 11.47 -41.52
N VAL A 236 49.69 11.01 -40.36
CA VAL A 236 51.00 11.37 -39.82
C VAL A 236 52.05 10.60 -40.62
N SER A 237 52.92 11.31 -41.31
CA SER A 237 54.04 10.72 -42.05
C SER A 237 55.04 10.07 -41.08
N PRO A 238 55.53 8.84 -41.35
CA PRO A 238 56.37 8.09 -40.42
C PRO A 238 57.82 8.59 -40.44
N LYS A 239 58.07 9.79 -39.91
CA LYS A 239 59.40 10.32 -39.60
C LYS A 239 59.45 10.80 -38.15
N GLY A 240 59.39 9.86 -37.21
CA GLY A 240 59.47 10.20 -35.78
C GLY A 240 59.05 9.15 -34.73
N ILE A 241 58.83 7.88 -35.08
CA ILE A 241 58.52 6.81 -34.10
C ILE A 241 59.49 5.65 -34.25
N ASN A 242 60.74 5.86 -33.82
CA ASN A 242 61.70 4.77 -33.66
C ASN A 242 61.52 4.16 -32.27
N GLY A 243 61.15 2.88 -32.18
CA GLY A 243 61.25 2.10 -30.93
C GLY A 243 60.03 1.29 -30.49
N ILE A 244 58.89 1.37 -31.19
CA ILE A 244 57.71 0.56 -30.88
C ILE A 244 57.66 -0.66 -31.80
N ASP A 245 57.75 -1.87 -31.24
CA ASP A 245 57.48 -3.12 -31.96
C ASP A 245 55.96 -3.31 -32.11
N PHE A 246 55.38 -2.58 -33.06
CA PHE A 246 53.96 -2.65 -33.39
C PHE A 246 53.50 -4.08 -33.72
N LYS A 247 54.39 -4.97 -34.18
CA LYS A 247 54.07 -6.35 -34.53
C LYS A 247 53.97 -7.22 -33.28
N GLY A 248 54.92 -7.10 -32.36
CA GLY A 248 54.88 -7.74 -31.04
C GLY A 248 53.73 -7.24 -30.17
N GLU A 249 53.44 -5.94 -30.20
CA GLU A 249 52.29 -5.34 -29.50
C GLU A 249 50.96 -5.81 -30.09
N ALA A 250 50.80 -5.86 -31.42
CA ALA A 250 49.60 -6.39 -32.07
C ALA A 250 49.33 -7.87 -31.72
N ILE A 251 50.36 -8.71 -31.68
CA ILE A 251 50.25 -10.12 -31.29
C ILE A 251 49.81 -10.23 -29.81
N THR A 252 50.41 -9.42 -28.93
CA THR A 252 50.09 -9.41 -27.49
C THR A 252 48.67 -8.90 -27.22
N PHE A 253 48.25 -7.84 -27.92
CA PHE A 253 46.88 -7.31 -27.90
C PHE A 253 45.86 -8.35 -28.35
N LYS A 254 46.13 -9.04 -29.47
CA LYS A 254 45.27 -10.11 -30.02
C LYS A 254 45.12 -11.27 -29.04
N ALA A 255 46.23 -11.74 -28.46
CA ALA A 255 46.22 -12.84 -27.50
C ALA A 255 45.48 -12.48 -26.20
N THR A 256 45.77 -11.30 -25.65
CA THR A 256 45.12 -10.81 -24.41
C THR A 256 43.62 -10.65 -24.60
N THR A 257 43.21 -10.06 -25.73
CA THR A 257 41.78 -9.81 -25.96
C THR A 257 41.00 -11.08 -26.28
N ALA A 258 41.59 -12.04 -26.99
CA ALA A 258 41.00 -13.36 -27.16
C ALA A 258 40.73 -14.05 -25.80
N GLY A 259 41.66 -13.93 -24.84
CA GLY A 259 41.49 -14.43 -23.47
C GLY A 259 40.35 -13.75 -22.70
N ILE A 260 40.23 -12.42 -22.81
CA ILE A 260 39.15 -11.64 -22.20
C ILE A 260 37.78 -12.04 -22.79
N LEU A 261 37.67 -12.12 -24.12
CA LEU A 261 36.43 -12.50 -24.80
C LEU A 261 36.01 -13.94 -24.50
N ALA A 262 36.95 -14.88 -24.41
CA ALA A 262 36.67 -16.26 -23.99
C ALA A 262 36.14 -16.33 -22.55
N THR A 263 36.77 -15.58 -21.63
CA THR A 263 36.36 -15.53 -20.21
C THR A 263 34.98 -14.91 -20.06
N LEU A 264 34.69 -13.80 -20.76
CA LEU A 264 33.39 -13.14 -20.75
C LEU A 264 32.29 -14.06 -21.32
N SER A 265 32.57 -14.78 -22.41
CA SER A 265 31.64 -15.75 -22.99
C SER A 265 31.31 -16.89 -21.99
N HIS A 266 32.33 -17.42 -21.30
CA HIS A 266 32.12 -18.46 -20.29
C HIS A 266 31.29 -17.98 -19.08
N CYS A 267 31.47 -16.73 -18.65
CA CYS A 267 30.64 -16.13 -17.61
C CYS A 267 29.17 -16.01 -18.04
N ILE A 268 28.91 -15.61 -19.29
CA ILE A 268 27.56 -15.54 -19.86
C ILE A 268 26.92 -16.94 -19.87
N ASP A 269 27.62 -17.97 -20.37
CA ASP A 269 27.12 -19.36 -20.39
C ASP A 269 26.69 -19.88 -19.00
N LEU A 270 27.46 -19.54 -17.96
CA LEU A 270 27.14 -19.90 -16.58
C LEU A 270 25.92 -19.15 -16.05
N MET A 271 25.70 -17.91 -16.48
CA MET A 271 24.52 -17.13 -16.14
C MET A 271 23.27 -17.64 -16.86
N VAL A 272 23.37 -18.00 -18.16
CA VAL A 272 22.26 -18.63 -18.92
C VAL A 272 21.80 -19.93 -18.25
N LYS A 273 22.75 -20.83 -17.94
CA LYS A 273 22.44 -22.10 -17.25
C LYS A 273 21.79 -21.90 -15.88
N ARG A 274 22.14 -20.82 -15.18
CA ARG A 274 21.54 -20.45 -13.90
C ARG A 274 20.12 -19.91 -14.09
N GLU A 275 19.90 -19.07 -15.11
CA GLU A 275 18.59 -18.53 -15.48
C GLU A 275 17.60 -19.64 -15.86
N ASP A 276 17.98 -20.53 -16.77
CA ASP A 276 17.16 -21.70 -17.16
C ASP A 276 16.72 -22.56 -15.97
N SER A 277 17.63 -22.74 -15.01
CA SER A 277 17.38 -23.51 -13.78
C SER A 277 16.38 -22.81 -12.86
N TRP A 278 16.42 -21.47 -12.80
CA TRP A 278 15.45 -20.66 -12.07
C TRP A 278 14.10 -20.60 -12.78
N GLN A 279 14.07 -20.41 -14.10
CA GLN A 279 12.83 -20.39 -14.89
C GLN A 279 12.03 -21.69 -14.69
N LYS A 280 12.68 -22.85 -14.82
CA LYS A 280 12.08 -24.17 -14.58
C LYS A 280 11.54 -24.37 -13.15
N ARG A 281 12.00 -23.59 -12.16
CA ARG A 281 11.43 -23.58 -10.79
C ARG A 281 10.24 -22.65 -10.71
N VAL A 282 10.33 -21.45 -11.28
CA VAL A 282 9.23 -20.48 -11.34
C VAL A 282 8.02 -21.09 -12.06
N ASP A 283 8.23 -21.75 -13.20
CA ASP A 283 7.17 -22.41 -13.97
C ASP A 283 6.46 -23.50 -13.16
N LYS A 284 7.21 -24.27 -12.35
CA LYS A 284 6.64 -25.30 -11.45
C LYS A 284 5.80 -24.67 -10.33
N GLU A 285 6.22 -23.55 -9.76
CA GLU A 285 5.43 -22.85 -8.74
C GLU A 285 4.21 -22.13 -9.34
N MET A 286 4.31 -21.60 -10.56
CA MET A 286 3.16 -21.05 -11.30
C MET A 286 2.13 -22.14 -11.61
N GLU A 287 2.55 -23.33 -12.05
CA GLU A 287 1.66 -24.47 -12.30
C GLU A 287 0.99 -25.00 -11.03
N LYS A 288 1.69 -25.04 -9.88
CA LYS A 288 1.08 -25.33 -8.58
C LYS A 288 0.03 -24.28 -8.21
N ARG A 289 0.36 -22.99 -8.36
CA ARG A 289 -0.56 -21.88 -8.08
C ARG A 289 -1.82 -21.97 -8.95
N ARG A 290 -1.68 -22.25 -10.25
CA ARG A 290 -2.79 -22.45 -11.18
C ARG A 290 -3.74 -23.56 -10.70
N ARG A 291 -3.21 -24.72 -10.31
CA ARG A 291 -4.01 -25.84 -9.79
C ARG A 291 -4.77 -25.49 -8.50
N ILE A 292 -4.14 -24.74 -7.59
CA ILE A 292 -4.79 -24.29 -6.34
C ILE A 292 -5.90 -23.27 -6.67
N GLU A 293 -5.66 -22.34 -7.57
CA GLU A 293 -6.63 -21.33 -8.01
C GLU A 293 -7.83 -21.97 -8.74
N GLU A 294 -7.59 -22.99 -9.57
CA GLU A 294 -8.65 -23.78 -10.22
C GLU A 294 -9.47 -24.59 -9.21
N GLY A 295 -8.81 -25.21 -8.23
CA GLY A 295 -9.50 -25.87 -7.10
C GLY A 295 -10.38 -24.91 -6.30
N TYR A 296 -9.87 -23.71 -6.01
CA TYR A 296 -10.63 -22.64 -5.35
C TYR A 296 -11.83 -22.17 -6.19
N LYS A 297 -11.64 -21.92 -7.49
CA LYS A 297 -12.72 -21.55 -8.42
C LYS A 297 -13.79 -22.64 -8.54
N SER A 298 -13.40 -23.92 -8.54
CA SER A 298 -14.36 -25.04 -8.53
C SER A 298 -15.16 -25.07 -7.24
N ALA A 299 -14.50 -24.99 -6.07
CA ALA A 299 -15.18 -24.97 -4.78
C ALA A 299 -16.14 -23.78 -4.63
N LEU A 300 -15.76 -22.61 -5.14
CA LEU A 300 -16.59 -21.40 -5.15
C LEU A 300 -17.80 -21.54 -6.09
N ASN A 301 -17.65 -22.23 -7.23
CA ASN A 301 -18.79 -22.57 -8.11
C ASN A 301 -19.72 -23.63 -7.49
N ASP A 302 -19.19 -24.60 -6.74
CA ASP A 302 -20.03 -25.57 -6.03
C ASP A 302 -20.76 -24.94 -4.83
N MET A 303 -20.19 -23.92 -4.18
CA MET A 303 -20.91 -23.07 -3.24
C MET A 303 -22.03 -22.27 -3.91
N LYS A 304 -21.79 -21.68 -5.08
CA LYS A 304 -22.83 -20.98 -5.87
C LYS A 304 -23.96 -21.93 -6.33
N LYS A 305 -23.66 -23.19 -6.64
CA LYS A 305 -24.70 -24.20 -6.94
C LYS A 305 -25.52 -24.60 -5.71
N LYS A 306 -24.94 -24.52 -4.50
CA LYS A 306 -25.64 -24.78 -3.22
C LYS A 306 -26.41 -23.57 -2.70
N SER A 307 -26.23 -22.36 -3.23
CA SER A 307 -26.85 -21.14 -2.70
C SER A 307 -28.29 -20.90 -3.18
N HIS A 308 -29.13 -21.95 -3.22
CA HIS A 308 -30.59 -21.82 -3.41
C HIS A 308 -31.34 -21.51 -2.10
N LEU A 309 -30.65 -20.89 -1.13
CA LEU A 309 -31.20 -20.51 0.17
C LEU A 309 -30.50 -19.26 0.72
N ARG A 310 -30.83 -18.07 0.21
CA ARG A 310 -30.35 -16.80 0.78
C ARG A 310 -31.28 -15.62 0.43
N GLY A 311 -31.80 -14.97 1.47
CA GLY A 311 -32.47 -13.66 1.38
C GLY A 311 -31.46 -12.50 1.47
N PRO A 312 -31.93 -11.25 1.60
CA PRO A 312 -31.08 -10.05 1.55
C PRO A 312 -30.14 -9.83 2.77
N ASP A 313 -30.30 -10.54 3.89
CA ASP A 313 -29.61 -10.28 5.18
C ASP A 313 -28.08 -10.57 5.21
N TYR A 314 -27.48 -10.76 4.05
CA TYR A 314 -26.47 -11.79 3.84
C TYR A 314 -25.32 -11.42 2.88
N GLU A 315 -25.46 -10.37 2.06
CA GLU A 315 -24.34 -9.85 1.28
C GLU A 315 -23.49 -8.92 2.17
N GLU A 316 -22.18 -9.17 2.22
CA GLU A 316 -21.23 -8.43 3.06
C GLU A 316 -20.24 -7.64 2.19
N GLY A 317 -19.75 -6.51 2.72
CA GLY A 317 -18.61 -5.76 2.17
C GLY A 317 -18.96 -4.40 1.56
N PRO A 318 -17.96 -3.72 0.97
CA PRO A 318 -18.09 -2.35 0.43
C PRO A 318 -18.97 -2.24 -0.83
N ASN A 319 -19.58 -3.34 -1.27
CA ASN A 319 -20.46 -3.41 -2.44
C ASN A 319 -21.94 -3.62 -2.05
N SER A 320 -22.29 -3.46 -0.77
CA SER A 320 -23.69 -3.49 -0.32
C SER A 320 -24.50 -2.43 -1.10
N LEU A 321 -25.64 -2.83 -1.66
CA LEU A 321 -26.45 -1.98 -2.56
C LEU A 321 -27.24 -0.87 -1.84
N ILE A 322 -27.15 -0.79 -0.52
CA ILE A 322 -27.77 0.27 0.28
C ILE A 322 -26.89 1.53 0.25
N ASN A 323 -27.51 2.68 0.00
CA ASN A 323 -26.81 3.98 -0.02
C ASN A 323 -26.43 4.41 1.42
N GLU A 324 -25.47 5.34 1.55
CA GLU A 324 -24.94 5.74 2.87
C GLU A 324 -26.01 6.36 3.78
N ASP A 325 -26.96 7.13 3.25
CA ASP A 325 -28.01 7.77 4.06
C ASP A 325 -29.00 6.74 4.63
N GLU A 326 -29.54 5.86 3.78
CA GLU A 326 -30.42 4.76 4.18
C GLU A 326 -29.71 3.76 5.11
N PHE A 327 -28.40 3.64 4.99
CA PHE A 327 -27.53 2.88 5.89
C PHE A 327 -27.43 3.52 7.28
N PHE A 328 -27.20 4.83 7.37
CA PHE A 328 -27.14 5.54 8.65
C PHE A 328 -28.51 5.54 9.34
N ASP A 329 -29.59 5.77 8.60
CA ASP A 329 -30.97 5.65 9.10
C ASP A 329 -31.26 4.23 9.64
N ALA A 330 -30.85 3.18 8.92
CA ALA A 330 -31.05 1.80 9.36
C ALA A 330 -30.24 1.46 10.62
N VAL A 331 -29.00 1.96 10.73
CA VAL A 331 -28.16 1.82 11.93
C VAL A 331 -28.77 2.58 13.10
N GLU A 332 -29.12 3.85 12.94
CA GLU A 332 -29.72 4.66 14.00
C GLU A 332 -31.05 4.04 14.46
N ALA A 333 -31.95 3.67 13.54
CA ALA A 333 -33.22 2.99 13.85
C ALA A 333 -33.05 1.59 14.48
N ALA A 334 -31.97 0.86 14.20
CA ALA A 334 -31.67 -0.41 14.89
C ALA A 334 -31.24 -0.16 16.34
N LEU A 335 -30.46 0.89 16.57
CA LEU A 335 -29.97 1.28 17.89
C LEU A 335 -31.10 1.88 18.75
N ASP A 336 -31.95 2.72 18.16
CA ASP A 336 -33.18 3.24 18.75
C ASP A 336 -34.15 2.12 19.18
N ARG A 337 -34.26 1.06 18.37
CA ARG A 337 -35.03 -0.14 18.71
C ARG A 337 -34.42 -0.88 19.90
N GLN A 338 -33.09 -0.99 19.97
CA GLN A 338 -32.40 -1.62 21.09
C GLN A 338 -32.64 -0.85 22.41
N ASP A 339 -32.54 0.49 22.39
CA ASP A 339 -32.80 1.32 23.57
C ASP A 339 -34.28 1.23 24.01
N LYS A 340 -35.25 1.23 23.07
CA LYS A 340 -36.68 1.04 23.37
C LYS A 340 -37.00 -0.32 24.00
N ILE A 341 -36.35 -1.39 23.54
CA ILE A 341 -36.49 -2.75 24.13
C ILE A 341 -35.89 -2.78 25.54
N GLU A 342 -34.75 -2.12 25.75
CA GLU A 342 -34.11 -2.03 27.07
C GLU A 342 -34.95 -1.23 28.07
N GLU A 343 -35.49 -0.07 27.68
CA GLU A 343 -36.40 0.73 28.52
C GLU A 343 -37.65 -0.04 28.93
N GLN A 344 -38.27 -0.78 28.00
CA GLN A 344 -39.43 -1.62 28.29
C GLN A 344 -39.07 -2.72 29.31
N SER A 345 -37.95 -3.43 29.11
CA SER A 345 -37.48 -4.46 30.04
C SER A 345 -37.17 -3.92 31.45
N HIS A 346 -36.68 -2.68 31.54
CA HIS A 346 -36.39 -2.04 32.82
C HIS A 346 -37.69 -1.59 33.52
N THR A 347 -38.65 -1.07 32.76
CA THR A 347 -39.97 -0.65 33.24
C THR A 347 -40.79 -1.83 33.76
N GLU A 348 -40.73 -3.00 33.10
CA GLU A 348 -41.39 -4.22 33.59
C GLU A 348 -40.77 -4.75 34.89
N LYS A 349 -39.43 -4.77 35.00
CA LYS A 349 -38.73 -5.13 36.24
C LYS A 349 -39.10 -4.21 37.41
N ILE A 350 -39.25 -2.90 37.17
CA ILE A 350 -39.69 -1.93 38.17
C ILE A 350 -41.17 -2.14 38.56
N ARG A 351 -42.04 -2.51 37.62
CA ARG A 351 -43.46 -2.81 37.91
C ARG A 351 -43.63 -4.05 38.79
N LEU A 352 -42.85 -5.11 38.57
CA LEU A 352 -42.92 -6.35 39.34
C LEU A 352 -42.48 -6.19 40.81
N HIS A 353 -41.59 -5.23 41.11
CA HIS A 353 -41.07 -5.01 42.47
C HIS A 353 -41.93 -4.08 43.35
N ARG A 354 -43.00 -3.46 42.81
CA ARG A 354 -43.78 -2.43 43.52
C ARG A 354 -45.11 -2.96 44.10
N SER A 355 -45.03 -3.89 45.05
CA SER A 355 -46.20 -4.47 45.73
C SER A 355 -46.10 -4.50 47.27
N SER A 356 -45.70 -3.38 47.89
CA SER A 356 -45.99 -3.12 49.32
C SER A 356 -46.02 -1.60 49.60
N PRO A 357 -47.05 -1.08 50.30
CA PRO A 357 -47.10 0.33 50.70
C PRO A 357 -46.38 0.56 52.04
N VAL A 358 -45.63 1.67 52.14
CA VAL A 358 -44.97 2.15 53.36
C VAL A 358 -45.42 3.62 53.60
N PRO A 359 -45.59 4.09 54.86
CA PRO A 359 -46.33 5.32 55.15
C PRO A 359 -45.57 6.63 54.81
N PRO A 360 -46.28 7.77 54.74
CA PRO A 360 -45.66 9.05 54.40
C PRO A 360 -44.90 9.66 55.58
N GLY A 361 -43.64 10.02 55.35
CA GLY A 361 -42.78 10.72 56.31
C GLY A 361 -41.71 11.55 55.62
N ASP A 362 -41.85 12.88 55.75
CA ASP A 362 -40.86 13.94 55.61
C ASP A 362 -40.03 14.11 54.32
N ILE A 363 -40.50 15.09 53.54
CA ILE A 363 -39.74 15.80 52.51
C ILE A 363 -38.72 16.73 53.20
N TYR A 364 -37.42 16.50 53.03
CA TYR A 364 -36.41 17.51 52.64
C TYR A 364 -34.99 16.92 52.64
N SER A 365 -34.50 16.52 51.46
CA SER A 365 -33.09 16.69 51.08
C SER A 365 -32.93 16.45 49.58
N SER A 366 -32.79 17.52 48.82
CA SER A 366 -32.42 17.44 47.40
C SER A 366 -30.98 16.97 47.30
N ILE A 367 -30.77 15.67 47.05
CA ILE A 367 -29.46 15.08 46.78
C ILE A 367 -28.88 15.79 45.55
N GLY A 368 -27.88 16.64 45.79
CA GLY A 368 -27.21 17.40 44.76
C GLY A 368 -26.53 16.48 43.76
N THR A 369 -26.69 16.77 42.47
CA THR A 369 -26.02 16.09 41.36
C THR A 369 -24.51 16.03 41.58
N HIS A 370 -24.01 14.87 42.02
CA HIS A 370 -22.59 14.62 42.15
C HIS A 370 -21.93 14.73 40.76
N ARG A 371 -20.92 15.59 40.61
CA ARG A 371 -20.20 15.79 39.34
C ARG A 371 -19.55 14.46 38.90
N PHE A 372 -20.10 13.83 37.87
CA PHE A 372 -19.48 12.71 37.18
C PHE A 372 -18.12 13.14 36.61
N SER A 373 -17.02 12.56 37.09
CA SER A 373 -15.68 12.72 36.51
C SER A 373 -15.28 11.50 35.68
N GLU A 374 -16.21 11.01 34.85
CA GLU A 374 -15.86 10.06 33.81
C GLU A 374 -15.05 10.77 32.71
N LYS A 375 -13.94 10.17 32.29
CA LYS A 375 -13.17 10.63 31.13
C LYS A 375 -12.84 9.43 30.27
N VAL A 376 -13.40 9.40 29.06
CA VAL A 376 -13.10 8.38 28.05
C VAL A 376 -12.15 8.98 27.03
N TYR A 377 -11.03 8.31 26.83
CA TYR A 377 -9.96 8.63 25.91
C TYR A 377 -9.90 7.53 24.85
N ARG A 378 -9.78 7.93 23.58
CA ARG A 378 -9.57 7.03 22.45
C ARG A 378 -8.42 7.58 21.61
N ARG A 379 -7.59 6.71 21.06
CA ARG A 379 -6.67 7.04 19.96
C ARG A 379 -7.21 6.38 18.69
N GLU A 380 -7.30 7.11 17.59
CA GLU A 380 -7.71 6.52 16.33
C GLU A 380 -6.53 5.80 15.68
N VAL A 381 -6.70 4.51 15.39
CA VAL A 381 -5.66 3.62 14.87
C VAL A 381 -6.32 2.63 13.90
N GLU A 382 -5.82 2.58 12.67
CA GLU A 382 -6.25 1.63 11.65
C GLU A 382 -5.03 0.90 11.08
N GLU A 383 -5.08 -0.43 11.07
CA GLU A 383 -4.06 -1.28 10.46
C GLU A 383 -4.72 -2.12 9.35
N ASN A 384 -4.23 -2.02 8.12
CA ASN A 384 -4.79 -2.73 6.95
C ASN A 384 -6.31 -2.51 6.74
N GLY A 385 -6.82 -1.32 7.09
CA GLY A 385 -8.26 -1.00 7.03
C GLY A 385 -9.11 -1.60 8.16
N ILE A 386 -8.47 -2.14 9.20
CA ILE A 386 -9.12 -2.65 10.42
C ILE A 386 -8.93 -1.63 11.55
N VAL A 387 -10.03 -1.18 12.14
CA VAL A 387 -10.01 -0.29 13.31
C VAL A 387 -9.52 -1.04 14.55
N LEU A 388 -8.48 -0.51 15.20
CA LEU A 388 -7.88 -1.02 16.43
C LEU A 388 -7.94 -0.02 17.60
N ASP A 389 -8.63 1.11 17.39
CA ASP A 389 -8.74 2.29 18.27
C ASP A 389 -8.57 1.99 19.79
N PRO A 390 -7.37 2.17 20.38
CA PRO A 390 -7.13 1.92 21.78
C PRO A 390 -7.96 2.83 22.68
N LEU A 391 -8.76 2.24 23.57
CA LEU A 391 -9.62 2.95 24.50
C LEU A 391 -9.10 2.86 25.93
N LYS A 392 -9.14 3.99 26.63
CA LYS A 392 -8.89 4.12 28.06
C LYS A 392 -9.97 5.00 28.68
N ALA A 393 -10.64 4.50 29.71
CA ALA A 393 -11.57 5.29 30.50
C ALA A 393 -11.09 5.38 31.95
N THR A 394 -11.31 6.53 32.59
CA THR A 394 -11.09 6.71 34.03
C THR A 394 -12.37 7.15 34.69
N HIS A 395 -12.71 6.53 35.82
CA HIS A 395 -13.90 6.83 36.60
C HIS A 395 -13.58 6.77 38.11
N SER A 396 -14.45 7.33 38.95
CA SER A 396 -14.28 7.34 40.40
C SER A 396 -15.63 7.11 41.07
N VAL A 397 -15.75 6.02 41.81
CA VAL A 397 -17.02 5.48 42.32
C VAL A 397 -16.98 5.46 43.85
N LYS A 398 -17.91 6.16 44.49
CA LYS A 398 -18.04 6.18 45.96
C LYS A 398 -18.70 4.90 46.48
N GLY A 399 -18.39 4.51 47.71
CA GLY A 399 -19.13 3.44 48.41
C GLY A 399 -18.78 2.02 48.02
N VAL A 400 -17.77 1.82 47.17
CA VAL A 400 -17.30 0.50 46.72
C VAL A 400 -15.77 0.45 46.77
N THR A 401 -15.21 -0.74 46.96
CA THR A 401 -13.76 -0.99 46.87
C THR A 401 -13.35 -1.49 45.49
N GLY A 402 -12.04 -1.47 45.21
CA GLY A 402 -11.50 -2.11 44.01
C GLY A 402 -11.66 -3.63 44.01
N HIS A 403 -11.68 -4.28 45.18
CA HIS A 403 -11.96 -5.72 45.29
C HIS A 403 -13.39 -6.02 44.84
N GLU A 404 -14.37 -5.31 45.39
CA GLU A 404 -15.79 -5.46 45.02
C GLU A 404 -16.00 -5.24 43.52
N VAL A 405 -15.43 -4.16 42.97
CA VAL A 405 -15.54 -3.85 41.52
C VAL A 405 -14.90 -4.96 40.66
N CYS A 406 -13.70 -5.45 41.01
CA CYS A 406 -13.08 -6.54 40.26
C CYS A 406 -13.85 -7.86 40.39
N HIS A 407 -14.37 -8.19 41.58
CA HIS A 407 -15.16 -9.41 41.82
C HIS A 407 -16.40 -9.45 40.92
N TYR A 408 -17.25 -8.42 40.92
CA TYR A 408 -18.46 -8.38 40.09
C TYR A 408 -18.19 -8.27 38.58
N PHE A 409 -16.99 -7.86 38.17
CA PHE A 409 -16.58 -7.83 36.75
C PHE A 409 -16.08 -9.20 36.26
N TRP A 410 -15.29 -9.89 37.09
CA TRP A 410 -14.70 -11.20 36.80
C TRP A 410 -15.70 -12.35 36.97
N ASP A 411 -16.47 -12.35 38.06
CA ASP A 411 -17.36 -13.46 38.39
C ASP A 411 -18.51 -13.59 37.36
N THR A 412 -18.45 -14.71 36.64
CA THR A 412 -19.37 -15.06 35.56
C THR A 412 -20.83 -15.20 36.00
N ALA A 413 -21.10 -15.51 37.27
CA ALA A 413 -22.45 -15.65 37.80
C ALA A 413 -23.26 -14.36 37.72
N TYR A 414 -22.59 -13.20 37.75
CA TYR A 414 -23.22 -11.88 37.70
C TYR A 414 -23.26 -11.26 36.30
N ARG A 415 -22.65 -11.89 35.29
CA ARG A 415 -22.44 -11.29 33.96
C ARG A 415 -23.74 -10.80 33.32
N ASN A 416 -24.78 -11.62 33.37
CA ASN A 416 -26.07 -11.34 32.73
C ASN A 416 -26.90 -10.24 33.43
N ASP A 417 -26.54 -9.82 34.65
CA ASP A 417 -27.25 -8.72 35.32
C ASP A 417 -26.86 -7.36 34.71
N TRP A 418 -25.58 -7.19 34.36
CA TRP A 418 -25.01 -5.90 33.92
C TRP A 418 -24.61 -5.84 32.44
N GLU A 419 -24.16 -6.94 31.84
CA GLU A 419 -23.73 -6.96 30.44
C GLU A 419 -24.93 -6.92 29.48
N THR A 420 -24.81 -6.12 28.41
CA THR A 420 -25.89 -5.84 27.45
C THR A 420 -25.51 -6.15 26.01
N THR A 421 -24.22 -6.37 25.73
CA THR A 421 -23.68 -6.57 24.38
C THR A 421 -23.52 -8.04 23.98
N ILE A 422 -23.67 -8.97 24.91
CA ILE A 422 -23.56 -10.43 24.68
C ILE A 422 -24.90 -11.03 24.21
N GLU A 423 -24.80 -12.15 23.49
CA GLU A 423 -25.92 -13.00 23.08
C GLU A 423 -25.78 -14.43 23.64
N ASN A 424 -24.57 -14.98 23.64
CA ASN A 424 -24.25 -16.26 24.29
C ASN A 424 -22.94 -16.14 25.09
N PHE A 425 -22.85 -16.85 26.21
CA PHE A 425 -21.72 -16.77 27.15
C PHE A 425 -21.51 -18.11 27.83
N ASN A 426 -20.31 -18.68 27.72
CA ASN A 426 -19.97 -20.00 28.25
C ASN A 426 -18.55 -19.99 28.84
N VAL A 427 -18.40 -20.58 30.03
CA VAL A 427 -17.08 -20.92 30.57
C VAL A 427 -16.61 -22.19 29.86
N VAL A 428 -15.43 -22.11 29.23
CA VAL A 428 -14.80 -23.22 28.49
C VAL A 428 -13.96 -24.07 29.44
N GLU A 429 -13.16 -23.42 30.28
CA GLU A 429 -12.22 -24.07 31.19
C GLU A 429 -12.08 -23.24 32.49
N THR A 430 -11.91 -23.89 33.63
CA THR A 430 -11.55 -23.24 34.90
C THR A 430 -10.12 -23.63 35.25
N LEU A 431 -9.18 -22.69 35.09
CA LEU A 431 -7.75 -22.89 35.32
C LEU A 431 -7.39 -22.80 36.80
N SER A 432 -8.06 -21.91 37.54
CA SER A 432 -7.98 -21.80 39.00
C SER A 432 -9.16 -21.00 39.56
N GLU A 433 -9.25 -20.90 40.89
CA GLU A 433 -10.23 -20.07 41.62
C GLU A 433 -10.26 -18.60 41.19
N ASN A 434 -9.22 -18.11 40.50
CA ASN A 434 -9.10 -16.73 40.03
C ASN A 434 -8.71 -16.64 38.53
N ALA A 435 -8.94 -17.70 37.74
CA ALA A 435 -8.67 -17.70 36.31
C ALA A 435 -9.56 -18.69 35.54
N THR A 436 -10.27 -18.21 34.52
CA THR A 436 -11.17 -19.00 33.66
C THR A 436 -10.96 -18.65 32.20
N VAL A 437 -11.17 -19.62 31.30
CA VAL A 437 -11.27 -19.41 29.84
C VAL A 437 -12.75 -19.30 29.50
N VAL A 438 -13.10 -18.26 28.73
CA VAL A 438 -14.48 -17.89 28.42
C VAL A 438 -14.64 -17.73 26.91
N TYR A 439 -15.74 -18.29 26.41
CA TYR A 439 -16.23 -18.09 25.06
C TYR A 439 -17.54 -17.29 25.11
N GLN A 440 -17.62 -16.19 24.35
CA GLN A 440 -18.84 -15.41 24.21
C GLN A 440 -19.08 -14.93 22.78
N THR A 441 -20.36 -14.80 22.41
CA THR A 441 -20.78 -14.10 21.18
C THR A 441 -21.39 -12.76 21.53
N HIS A 442 -21.05 -11.73 20.77
CA HIS A 442 -21.67 -10.41 20.89
C HIS A 442 -22.86 -10.29 19.94
N LYS A 443 -23.83 -9.45 20.29
CA LYS A 443 -24.92 -9.04 19.39
C LYS A 443 -24.35 -8.51 18.07
N ARG A 444 -24.98 -8.85 16.94
CA ARG A 444 -24.52 -8.41 15.61
C ARG A 444 -24.60 -6.88 15.48
N VAL A 445 -23.46 -6.25 15.19
CA VAL A 445 -23.40 -4.85 14.76
C VAL A 445 -23.49 -4.82 13.23
N TRP A 446 -24.71 -4.64 12.71
CA TRP A 446 -24.96 -4.52 11.27
C TRP A 446 -24.19 -3.31 10.69
N PRO A 447 -23.61 -3.40 9.48
CA PRO A 447 -23.74 -4.46 8.46
C PRO A 447 -22.86 -5.67 8.73
N ALA A 448 -21.88 -5.54 9.61
CA ALA A 448 -20.79 -6.49 9.76
C ALA A 448 -21.29 -7.83 10.32
N SER A 449 -20.51 -8.89 10.09
CA SER A 449 -20.75 -10.22 10.63
C SER A 449 -20.79 -10.22 12.17
N GLN A 450 -21.45 -11.20 12.76
CA GLN A 450 -21.40 -11.39 14.22
C GLN A 450 -19.97 -11.65 14.70
N ARG A 451 -19.61 -11.17 15.89
CA ARG A 451 -18.30 -11.40 16.52
C ARG A 451 -18.40 -12.39 17.66
N ASP A 452 -17.51 -13.37 17.67
CA ASP A 452 -17.21 -14.19 18.85
C ASP A 452 -15.85 -13.82 19.43
N VAL A 453 -15.68 -14.04 20.73
CA VAL A 453 -14.43 -13.82 21.46
C VAL A 453 -14.17 -15.02 22.36
N LEU A 454 -12.96 -15.55 22.26
CA LEU A 454 -12.39 -16.52 23.19
C LEU A 454 -11.27 -15.82 23.97
N TYR A 455 -11.32 -15.87 25.30
CA TYR A 455 -10.39 -15.15 26.15
C TYR A 455 -10.19 -15.78 27.53
N LEU A 456 -9.00 -15.57 28.10
CA LEU A 456 -8.70 -15.90 29.50
C LEU A 456 -9.05 -14.68 30.36
N SER A 457 -9.86 -14.90 31.40
CA SER A 457 -10.26 -13.91 32.40
C SER A 457 -9.60 -14.23 33.73
N ALA A 458 -8.68 -13.37 34.19
CA ALA A 458 -7.96 -13.55 35.45
C ALA A 458 -8.08 -12.35 36.38
N MET A 459 -8.45 -12.60 37.63
CA MET A 459 -8.48 -11.62 38.71
C MET A 459 -7.22 -11.72 39.57
N ARG A 460 -6.58 -10.61 39.90
CA ARG A 460 -5.34 -10.55 40.71
C ARG A 460 -5.36 -9.33 41.64
N LYS A 461 -4.79 -9.50 42.82
CA LYS A 461 -4.35 -8.39 43.68
C LYS A 461 -2.87 -8.14 43.43
N ILE A 462 -2.51 -6.90 43.18
CA ILE A 462 -1.13 -6.41 43.07
C ILE A 462 -0.86 -5.60 44.33
N LEU A 463 0.11 -6.07 45.13
CA LEU A 463 0.52 -5.37 46.34
C LEU A 463 1.32 -4.12 45.98
N ALA A 464 1.14 -3.06 46.76
CA ALA A 464 1.97 -1.87 46.64
C ALA A 464 3.42 -2.15 47.07
N ASN A 465 4.39 -1.53 46.37
CA ASN A 465 5.82 -1.63 46.72
C ASN A 465 6.20 -0.73 47.93
N ASN A 466 5.28 0.12 48.39
CA ASN A 466 5.48 1.11 49.44
C ASN A 466 4.16 1.29 50.21
N GLU A 467 4.23 1.48 51.53
CA GLU A 467 3.06 1.63 52.41
C GLU A 467 2.19 2.86 52.07
N ASN A 468 2.75 3.84 51.35
CA ASN A 468 2.05 5.05 50.91
C ASN A 468 1.17 4.87 49.66
N ASP A 469 1.38 3.79 48.88
CA ASP A 469 0.63 3.54 47.65
C ASP A 469 -0.49 2.51 47.90
N PRO A 470 -1.70 2.67 47.32
CA PRO A 470 -2.78 1.72 47.52
C PRO A 470 -2.56 0.42 46.73
N ASP A 471 -2.85 -0.70 47.36
CA ASP A 471 -3.01 -2.00 46.68
C ASP A 471 -3.95 -1.86 45.46
N THR A 472 -3.59 -2.55 44.38
CA THR A 472 -4.32 -2.47 43.12
C THR A 472 -4.97 -3.80 42.80
N TRP A 473 -6.29 -3.80 42.63
CA TRP A 473 -7.02 -4.94 42.10
C TRP A 473 -7.11 -4.85 40.58
N LEU A 474 -6.93 -5.98 39.89
CA LEU A 474 -6.92 -6.08 38.44
C LEU A 474 -7.76 -7.28 37.99
N VAL A 475 -8.60 -7.06 36.97
CA VAL A 475 -9.09 -8.13 36.10
C VAL A 475 -8.54 -7.91 34.70
N CYS A 476 -7.91 -8.93 34.14
CA CYS A 476 -7.41 -8.93 32.77
C CYS A 476 -8.16 -9.96 31.93
N ASN A 477 -8.73 -9.52 30.81
CA ASN A 477 -9.43 -10.34 29.81
C ASN A 477 -8.66 -10.24 28.49
N PHE A 478 -7.90 -11.29 28.14
CA PHE A 478 -7.09 -11.29 26.91
C PHE A 478 -7.32 -12.55 26.09
N SER A 479 -7.35 -12.40 24.77
CA SER A 479 -7.63 -13.53 23.88
C SER A 479 -6.55 -14.60 23.92
N VAL A 480 -7.01 -15.85 23.94
CA VAL A 480 -6.21 -17.08 23.91
C VAL A 480 -6.81 -18.03 22.87
N ASP A 481 -6.02 -19.01 22.45
CA ASP A 481 -6.49 -20.12 21.63
C ASP A 481 -6.80 -21.33 22.55
N HIS A 482 -7.81 -22.13 22.21
CA HIS A 482 -8.23 -23.33 22.95
C HIS A 482 -8.87 -24.32 21.97
N ASP A 483 -8.48 -25.60 22.02
CA ASP A 483 -8.82 -26.58 20.98
C ASP A 483 -10.34 -26.79 20.84
N ASP A 484 -11.06 -26.90 21.95
CA ASP A 484 -12.52 -27.09 21.98
C ASP A 484 -13.34 -25.84 21.55
N ALA A 485 -12.69 -24.70 21.30
CA ALA A 485 -13.34 -23.42 21.03
C ALA A 485 -13.02 -22.84 19.63
N GLN A 486 -13.07 -23.72 18.62
CA GLN A 486 -12.99 -23.34 17.21
C GLN A 486 -14.09 -22.33 16.84
N PRO A 487 -13.83 -21.36 15.94
CA PRO A 487 -14.86 -20.40 15.53
C PRO A 487 -16.05 -21.12 14.88
N PRO A 488 -17.29 -20.95 15.36
CA PRO A 488 -18.44 -21.42 14.61
C PRO A 488 -18.48 -20.66 13.28
N GLY A 489 -18.72 -21.36 12.17
CA GLY A 489 -18.66 -20.81 10.80
C GLY A 489 -19.70 -19.74 10.44
N ARG A 490 -20.23 -19.02 11.43
CA ARG A 490 -21.16 -17.89 11.35
C ARG A 490 -20.62 -16.62 12.05
N CYS A 491 -19.52 -16.71 12.79
CA CYS A 491 -18.91 -15.59 13.51
C CYS A 491 -17.49 -15.29 13.02
N VAL A 492 -17.07 -14.03 13.17
CA VAL A 492 -15.68 -13.58 12.97
C VAL A 492 -15.02 -13.45 14.34
N ARG A 493 -13.91 -14.18 14.55
CA ARG A 493 -13.17 -14.20 15.82
C ARG A 493 -12.46 -12.87 16.06
N ALA A 494 -13.02 -12.05 16.95
CA ALA A 494 -12.35 -10.86 17.46
C ALA A 494 -11.28 -11.25 18.50
N LYS A 495 -10.23 -10.43 18.62
CA LYS A 495 -9.18 -10.56 19.64
C LYS A 495 -9.22 -9.35 20.57
N ILE A 496 -9.18 -9.61 21.89
CA ILE A 496 -9.27 -8.57 22.92
C ILE A 496 -8.04 -8.55 23.82
N ASN A 497 -7.75 -7.37 24.37
CA ASN A 497 -6.92 -7.19 25.56
C ASN A 497 -7.56 -6.04 26.38
N ILE A 498 -8.29 -6.43 27.42
CA ILE A 498 -9.11 -5.56 28.26
C ILE A 498 -8.62 -5.67 29.71
N GLY A 499 -8.48 -4.53 30.38
CA GLY A 499 -8.09 -4.45 31.79
C GLY A 499 -9.04 -3.58 32.59
N MET A 500 -9.58 -4.12 33.69
CA MET A 500 -10.26 -3.37 34.74
C MET A 500 -9.30 -3.21 35.91
N ILE A 501 -8.74 -2.01 36.08
CA ILE A 501 -7.73 -1.69 37.10
C ILE A 501 -8.37 -0.81 38.16
N CYS A 502 -8.33 -1.23 39.42
CA CYS A 502 -9.03 -0.56 40.51
C CYS A 502 -8.11 -0.30 41.72
N GLN A 503 -8.15 0.93 42.24
CA GLN A 503 -7.44 1.34 43.46
C GLN A 503 -8.45 1.90 44.46
N THR A 504 -8.49 1.34 45.66
CA THR A 504 -9.34 1.84 46.75
C THR A 504 -8.65 2.97 47.48
N LEU A 505 -9.28 4.14 47.55
CA LEU A 505 -8.89 5.20 48.46
C LEU A 505 -9.84 5.21 49.65
N VAL A 506 -9.27 5.22 50.86
CA VAL A 506 -10.01 5.33 52.12
C VAL A 506 -9.68 6.69 52.72
N SER A 507 -10.70 7.45 53.12
CA SER A 507 -10.56 8.64 53.96
C SER A 507 -10.86 8.22 55.42
N PRO A 508 -9.84 8.07 56.28
CA PRO A 508 -10.04 7.57 57.65
C PRO A 508 -11.09 8.42 58.38
N PRO A 509 -12.06 7.80 59.07
CA PRO A 509 -13.05 8.53 59.85
C PRO A 509 -12.42 9.20 61.09
N GLU A 510 -13.10 10.18 61.66
CA GLU A 510 -12.65 10.85 62.89
C GLU A 510 -12.83 9.94 64.12
N GLY A 511 -11.71 9.60 64.76
CA GLY A 511 -11.62 8.74 65.95
C GLY A 511 -11.67 7.24 65.62
N ASP A 512 -11.86 6.40 66.64
CA ASP A 512 -11.95 4.93 66.52
C ASP A 512 -13.29 4.44 65.92
N LYS A 513 -13.76 5.09 64.86
CA LYS A 513 -14.95 4.67 64.11
C LYS A 513 -14.57 3.68 63.02
N GLU A 514 -15.42 2.70 62.78
CA GLU A 514 -15.27 1.79 61.64
C GLU A 514 -15.40 2.55 60.30
N ILE A 515 -14.67 2.10 59.28
CA ILE A 515 -14.71 2.69 57.95
C ILE A 515 -16.10 2.42 57.34
N SER A 516 -16.85 3.48 57.03
CA SER A 516 -18.14 3.36 56.34
C SER A 516 -18.00 3.40 54.82
N ARG A 517 -19.08 3.09 54.09
CA ARG A 517 -19.10 3.25 52.62
C ARG A 517 -18.97 4.72 52.18
N ASP A 518 -19.34 5.69 53.02
CA ASP A 518 -19.13 7.12 52.71
C ASP A 518 -17.65 7.53 52.76
N ASN A 519 -16.80 6.73 53.44
CA ASN A 519 -15.36 6.95 53.57
C ASN A 519 -14.52 6.36 52.42
N ILE A 520 -15.11 5.60 51.48
CA ILE A 520 -14.37 4.88 50.43
C ILE A 520 -14.67 5.38 49.01
N LEU A 521 -13.63 5.44 48.19
CA LEU A 521 -13.68 5.82 46.79
C LEU A 521 -12.81 4.87 45.95
N CYS A 522 -13.43 4.08 45.08
CA CYS A 522 -12.71 3.30 44.08
C CYS A 522 -12.35 4.17 42.87
N LYS A 523 -11.06 4.34 42.60
CA LYS A 523 -10.56 4.86 41.32
C LYS A 523 -10.46 3.71 40.32
N ILE A 524 -11.13 3.85 39.18
CA ILE A 524 -11.16 2.85 38.12
C ILE A 524 -10.39 3.40 36.91
N THR A 525 -9.49 2.58 36.37
CA THR A 525 -8.95 2.73 35.02
C THR A 525 -9.35 1.49 34.22
N TYR A 526 -10.24 1.69 33.25
CA TYR A 526 -10.64 0.66 32.29
C TYR A 526 -9.85 0.87 31.00
N VAL A 527 -9.27 -0.18 30.44
CA VAL A 527 -8.61 -0.17 29.13
C VAL A 527 -9.18 -1.27 28.25
N ALA A 528 -9.38 -0.96 26.97
CA ALA A 528 -9.84 -1.93 25.98
C ALA A 528 -9.11 -1.72 24.66
N ASN A 529 -8.36 -2.74 24.23
CA ASN A 529 -7.83 -2.87 22.88
C ASN A 529 -8.59 -4.02 22.22
N VAL A 530 -9.28 -3.75 21.13
CA VAL A 530 -10.14 -4.72 20.45
C VAL A 530 -9.77 -4.74 18.98
N ASN A 531 -9.34 -5.90 18.49
CA ASN A 531 -9.24 -6.19 17.08
C ASN A 531 -10.51 -6.94 16.65
N PRO A 532 -11.34 -6.38 15.73
CA PRO A 532 -12.61 -6.98 15.32
C PRO A 532 -12.48 -8.23 14.43
N GLY A 533 -11.26 -8.72 14.18
CA GLY A 533 -10.95 -9.99 13.51
C GLY A 533 -11.07 -9.98 11.98
N GLY A 534 -11.71 -8.95 11.42
CA GLY A 534 -11.99 -8.81 10.00
C GLY A 534 -12.78 -7.52 9.74
N TRP A 535 -13.24 -7.34 8.50
CA TRP A 535 -13.86 -6.10 8.03
C TRP A 535 -15.08 -5.68 8.87
N ALA A 536 -15.14 -4.39 9.19
CA ALA A 536 -16.30 -3.69 9.73
C ALA A 536 -16.16 -2.18 9.42
N PRO A 537 -17.24 -1.44 9.14
CA PRO A 537 -17.15 0.00 8.84
C PRO A 537 -16.58 0.80 10.02
N ALA A 538 -15.56 1.61 9.76
CA ALA A 538 -14.86 2.36 10.80
C ALA A 538 -15.78 3.40 11.50
N SER A 539 -16.65 4.05 10.74
CA SER A 539 -17.68 4.97 11.24
C SER A 539 -18.61 4.30 12.25
N VAL A 540 -19.14 3.11 11.91
CA VAL A 540 -20.03 2.34 12.78
C VAL A 540 -19.31 1.87 14.03
N LEU A 541 -18.10 1.28 13.92
CA LEU A 541 -17.33 0.87 15.10
C LEU A 541 -17.03 2.05 16.04
N ARG A 542 -16.64 3.21 15.49
CA ARG A 542 -16.36 4.41 16.29
C ARG A 542 -17.61 5.02 16.93
N ALA A 543 -18.77 4.94 16.27
CA ALA A 543 -20.05 5.39 16.81
C ALA A 543 -20.54 4.47 17.94
N VAL A 544 -20.55 3.16 17.71
CA VAL A 544 -20.91 2.14 18.71
C VAL A 544 -19.98 2.24 19.92
N ALA A 545 -18.66 2.26 19.74
CA ALA A 545 -17.72 2.41 20.84
C ALA A 545 -17.94 3.72 21.63
N LYS A 546 -18.22 4.84 20.95
CA LYS A 546 -18.46 6.14 21.60
C LYS A 546 -19.70 6.12 22.52
N ARG A 547 -20.72 5.29 22.24
CA ARG A 547 -21.90 5.14 23.10
C ARG A 547 -21.77 4.00 24.11
N GLU A 548 -21.35 2.81 23.68
CA GLU A 548 -21.42 1.60 24.50
C GLU A 548 -20.43 1.62 25.67
N TYR A 549 -19.20 2.14 25.51
CA TYR A 549 -18.24 2.13 26.61
C TYR A 549 -18.67 3.00 27.82
N PRO A 550 -19.16 4.26 27.64
CA PRO A 550 -19.76 5.02 28.73
C PRO A 550 -21.04 4.36 29.29
N LYS A 551 -21.91 3.80 28.43
CA LYS A 551 -23.15 3.11 28.84
C LYS A 551 -22.82 1.91 29.74
N PHE A 552 -21.86 1.09 29.34
CA PHE A 552 -21.29 -0.02 30.12
C PHE A 552 -20.74 0.47 31.46
N LEU A 553 -19.80 1.42 31.48
CA LEU A 553 -19.14 1.84 32.73
C LEU A 553 -20.14 2.37 33.75
N LYS A 554 -21.04 3.27 33.32
CA LYS A 554 -22.10 3.81 34.19
C LYS A 554 -23.04 2.73 34.70
N ARG A 555 -23.48 1.80 33.84
CA ARG A 555 -24.39 0.71 34.22
C ARG A 555 -23.71 -0.25 35.20
N PHE A 556 -22.49 -0.68 34.90
CA PHE A 556 -21.73 -1.63 35.69
C PHE A 556 -21.38 -1.07 37.08
N THR A 557 -20.89 0.16 37.18
CA THR A 557 -20.53 0.71 38.51
C THR A 557 -21.75 1.00 39.37
N SER A 558 -22.86 1.44 38.78
CA SER A 558 -24.15 1.57 39.49
C SER A 558 -24.64 0.21 40.01
N TYR A 559 -24.52 -0.84 39.20
CA TYR A 559 -24.85 -2.22 39.59
C TYR A 559 -24.00 -2.72 40.78
N VAL A 560 -22.69 -2.44 40.80
CA VAL A 560 -21.83 -2.79 41.94
C VAL A 560 -22.25 -2.04 43.20
N GLN A 561 -22.56 -0.73 43.11
CA GLN A 561 -23.06 0.05 44.24
C GLN A 561 -24.38 -0.52 44.80
N GLU A 562 -25.32 -0.89 43.93
CA GLU A 562 -26.59 -1.51 44.32
C GLU A 562 -26.38 -2.85 45.03
N LYS A 563 -25.53 -3.73 44.48
CA LYS A 563 -25.27 -5.07 45.02
C LYS A 563 -24.42 -5.08 46.29
N THR A 564 -23.70 -4.00 46.61
CA THR A 564 -22.89 -3.88 47.84
C THR A 564 -23.55 -3.02 48.93
N ALA A 565 -24.58 -2.23 48.59
CA ALA A 565 -25.35 -1.45 49.55
C ALA A 565 -25.86 -2.33 50.71
N GLY A 566 -25.65 -1.87 51.95
CA GLY A 566 -26.04 -2.60 53.17
C GLY A 566 -25.22 -3.86 53.49
N LYS A 567 -24.25 -4.26 52.66
CA LYS A 567 -23.35 -5.40 52.94
C LYS A 567 -22.03 -4.93 53.59
N PRO A 568 -21.39 -5.78 54.41
CA PRO A 568 -20.02 -5.56 54.89
C PRO A 568 -19.05 -5.21 53.76
N ILE A 569 -18.05 -4.37 54.06
CA ILE A 569 -17.07 -3.92 53.07
C ILE A 569 -16.01 -5.01 52.86
N LEU A 570 -15.77 -5.37 51.60
CA LEU A 570 -14.70 -6.28 51.19
C LEU A 570 -13.52 -5.48 50.62
N PHE A 571 -12.35 -5.48 51.27
CA PHE A 571 -11.17 -4.67 50.88
C PHE A 571 -10.21 -5.39 49.92
#